data_AF-A0A846CUM7-F1
#
_entry.id   AF-A0A846CUM7-F1
#
_cell.length_a   1.000
_cell.length_b   1.000
_cell.length_c   1.000
_cell.angle_alpha   90.00
_cell.angle_beta   90.00
_cell.angle_gamma   90.00
#
_symmetry.space_group_name_H-M   'P 1'
#
loop_
_entity.id
_entity.type
_entity.pdbx_description
1 polymer ?
#
loop_
_entity_poly.entity_id
_entity_poly.type
_entity_poly.pdbx_seq_one_letter_code
_entity_poly.pdbx_strand_id
1 'polypeptide(L)' 'MSISKEEAKQLLERLIFDDERPQDWVQDVWGMSPTLGETAAKLLDVFEVLITSCPEPELNNVLQTFDAELLEEDEDTY' A
#
# COMPACT_ATOMS: atom_id res chain seq x y z
N MET A 1 -2.64 11.53 -15.29
CA MET A 1 -1.33 12.11 -14.88
C MET A 1 -0.40 10.94 -14.60
N SER A 2 0.88 11.04 -14.93
CA SER A 2 1.85 10.02 -14.51
C SER A 2 2.37 10.46 -13.15
N ILE A 3 2.02 9.73 -12.08
CA ILE A 3 2.61 9.97 -10.77
C ILE A 3 4.01 9.35 -10.72
N SER A 4 4.87 9.90 -9.88
CA SER A 4 6.21 9.35 -9.65
C SER A 4 6.15 8.04 -8.89
N LYS A 5 7.22 7.24 -8.97
CA LYS A 5 7.38 6.02 -8.17
C LYS A 5 7.20 6.23 -6.67
N GLU A 6 7.66 7.37 -6.16
CA GLU A 6 7.57 7.73 -4.75
C GLU A 6 6.13 8.04 -4.34
N GLU A 7 5.40 8.80 -5.17
CA GLU A 7 3.97 9.05 -4.95
C GLU A 7 3.16 7.75 -5.05
N ALA A 8 3.48 6.89 -6.03
CA ALA A 8 2.84 5.59 -6.17
C ALA A 8 3.06 4.71 -4.94
N LYS A 9 4.29 4.70 -4.41
CA LYS A 9 4.62 4.01 -3.16
C LYS A 9 3.77 4.55 -2.01
N GLN A 10 3.71 5.86 -1.82
CA GLN A 10 2.94 6.47 -0.73
C GLN A 10 1.45 6.15 -0.80
N LEU A 11 0.86 6.17 -2.01
CA LEU A 11 -0.54 5.82 -2.20
C LEU A 11 -0.81 4.34 -1.88
N LEU A 12 0.07 3.44 -2.33
CA LEU A 12 -0.06 2.03 -2.03
C LEU A 12 0.21 1.71 -0.55
N GLU A 13 1.16 2.42 0.08
CA GLU A 13 1.37 2.33 1.53
C GLU A 13 0.10 2.73 2.27
N ARG A 14 -0.53 3.83 1.85
CA ARG A 14 -1.76 4.32 2.46
C ARG A 14 -2.97 3.41 2.23
N LEU A 15 -3.00 2.69 1.10
CA LEU A 15 -4.03 1.70 0.80
C LEU A 15 -3.89 0.43 1.67
N ILE A 16 -2.66 0.02 1.99
CA ILE A 16 -2.38 -1.24 2.69
C ILE A 16 -2.27 -1.04 4.22
N PHE A 17 -1.71 0.09 4.65
CA PHE A 17 -1.36 0.38 6.03
C PHE A 17 -2.10 1.61 6.60
N ASP A 18 -3.10 2.13 5.91
CA ASP A 18 -3.82 3.36 6.28
C ASP A 18 -2.84 4.54 6.50
N ASP A 19 -3.03 5.31 7.57
CA ASP A 19 -2.12 6.41 7.94
C ASP A 19 -0.95 5.94 8.84
N GLU A 20 -0.74 4.63 8.99
CA GLU A 20 0.32 4.06 9.82
C GLU A 20 1.59 3.78 8.99
N ARG A 21 2.77 3.92 9.63
CA ARG A 21 4.02 3.52 8.99
C ARG A 21 4.06 1.99 8.86
N PRO A 22 4.45 1.42 7.71
CA PRO A 22 4.41 -0.03 7.49
C PRO A 22 5.15 -0.85 8.56
N GLN A 23 6.25 -0.33 9.11
CA GLN A 23 7.00 -0.98 10.18
C GLN A 23 6.28 -0.96 11.54
N ASP A 24 5.56 0.12 11.84
CA ASP A 24 4.79 0.22 13.08
C ASP A 24 3.59 -0.73 13.01
N TRP A 25 2.91 -0.78 11.85
CA TRP A 25 1.83 -1.74 11.58
C TRP A 25 2.27 -3.20 11.80
N VAL A 26 3.44 -3.59 11.28
CA VAL A 26 3.98 -4.94 11.52
C VAL A 26 4.20 -5.21 13.01
N GLN A 27 4.69 -4.22 13.77
CA GLN A 27 4.90 -4.36 15.22
C GLN A 27 3.58 -4.52 15.98
N ASP A 28 2.55 -3.79 15.58
CA ASP A 28 1.21 -3.88 16.17
C ASP A 28 0.60 -5.26 15.91
N VAL A 29 0.72 -5.79 14.69
CA VAL A 29 0.31 -7.17 14.36
C VAL A 29 1.11 -8.19 15.16
N TRP A 30 2.41 -7.95 15.38
CA TRP A 30 3.26 -8.77 16.25
C TRP A 30 2.75 -8.79 17.71
N GLY A 31 2.28 -7.64 18.20
CA GLY A 31 1.66 -7.49 19.53
C GLY A 31 0.36 -8.29 19.68
N MET A 32 -0.37 -8.52 18.59
CA MET A 32 -1.58 -9.35 18.58
C MET A 32 -1.29 -10.84 18.51
N SER A 33 -0.36 -11.25 17.62
CA SER A 33 0.03 -12.65 17.46
C SER A 33 1.40 -12.77 16.76
N PRO A 34 2.36 -13.50 17.35
CA PRO A 34 3.68 -13.70 16.74
C PRO A 34 3.64 -14.34 15.34
N THR A 35 2.69 -15.25 15.08
CA THR A 35 2.56 -15.90 13.77
C THR A 35 1.97 -14.98 12.71
N LEU A 36 1.04 -14.09 13.11
CA LEU A 36 0.51 -13.06 12.22
C LEU A 36 1.58 -12.01 11.93
N GLY A 37 2.35 -11.63 12.96
CA GLY A 37 3.45 -10.70 12.83
C GLY A 37 4.56 -11.15 11.89
N GLU A 38 4.93 -12.44 11.91
CA GLU A 38 5.87 -12.99 10.92
C GLU A 38 5.31 -12.91 9.49
N THR A 39 4.01 -13.12 9.33
CA THR A 39 3.33 -13.03 8.02
C THR A 39 3.24 -11.58 7.54
N ALA A 40 2.96 -10.64 8.44
CA ALA A 40 2.94 -9.21 8.19
C ALA A 40 4.32 -8.68 7.76
N ALA A 41 5.39 -9.10 8.43
CA ALA A 41 6.76 -8.77 8.04
C ALA A 41 7.09 -9.25 6.62
N LYS A 42 6.70 -10.49 6.27
CA LYS A 42 6.88 -11.03 4.91
C LYS A 42 6.09 -10.25 3.86
N LEU A 43 4.88 -9.80 4.19
CA LEU A 43 4.08 -8.97 3.30
C LEU A 43 4.78 -7.64 3.02
N LEU A 44 5.32 -6.99 4.06
CA LEU A 44 6.09 -5.75 3.91
C LEU A 44 7.34 -5.95 3.05
N ASP A 45 8.09 -7.04 3.26
CA ASP A 45 9.27 -7.36 2.45
C ASP A 45 8.90 -7.56 0.97
N VAL A 46 7.83 -8.30 0.70
CA VAL A 46 7.33 -8.51 -0.67
C VAL A 46 6.87 -7.18 -1.29
N PHE A 47 6.17 -6.34 -0.53
CA PHE A 47 5.73 -5.03 -0.98
C PHE A 47 6.91 -4.14 -1.38
N GLU A 48 7.94 -4.01 -0.53
CA GLU A 48 9.13 -3.20 -0.83
C GLU A 48 9.89 -3.70 -2.06
N VAL A 49 9.99 -5.02 -2.23
CA VAL A 49 10.59 -5.62 -3.43
C VAL A 49 9.74 -5.32 -4.66
N LEU A 50 8.42 -5.46 -4.59
CA LEU A 50 7.52 -5.17 -5.71
C LEU A 50 7.61 -3.70 -6.12
N ILE A 51 7.53 -2.77 -5.16
CA ILE A 51 7.70 -1.35 -5.46
C ILE A 51 9.07 -1.10 -6.10
N THR A 52 10.14 -1.64 -5.53
CA THR A 52 11.50 -1.42 -6.04
C THR A 52 11.70 -2.00 -7.44
N SER A 53 11.18 -3.19 -7.73
CA SER A 53 11.33 -3.88 -9.02
C SER A 53 10.36 -3.40 -10.10
N CYS A 54 9.22 -2.82 -9.73
CA CYS A 54 8.19 -2.43 -10.70
C CYS A 54 8.50 -1.07 -11.37
N PRO A 55 8.35 -0.95 -12.69
CA PRO A 55 8.41 0.32 -13.42
C PRO A 55 7.23 1.24 -13.07
N GLU A 56 7.47 2.56 -13.09
CA GLU A 56 6.43 3.59 -12.91
C GLU A 56 5.14 3.39 -13.74
N PRO A 57 5.20 3.07 -15.06
CA PRO A 57 3.97 2.88 -15.83
C PRO A 57 3.14 1.67 -15.36
N GLU A 58 3.78 0.63 -14.81
CA GLU A 58 3.07 -0.54 -14.28
C GLU A 58 2.46 -0.20 -12.92
N LEU A 59 3.19 0.50 -12.05
CA LEU A 59 2.65 1.01 -10.78
C LEU A 59 1.43 1.92 -10.99
N ASN A 60 1.46 2.77 -12.03
CA ASN A 60 0.32 3.60 -12.41
C ASN A 60 -0.91 2.77 -12.81
N ASN A 61 -0.72 1.67 -13.54
CA ASN A 61 -1.84 0.78 -13.91
C ASN A 61 -2.40 0.04 -12.70
N VAL A 62 -1.53 -0.39 -11.78
CA VAL A 62 -1.94 -1.01 -10.51
C VAL A 62 -2.79 -0.03 -9.72
N LEU A 63 -2.32 1.21 -9.55
CA LEU A 63 -3.06 2.25 -8.85
C LEU A 63 -4.39 2.59 -9.52
N GLN A 64 -4.45 2.67 -10.85
CA GLN A 64 -5.73 2.85 -11.55
C GLN A 64 -6.74 1.73 -11.31
N THR A 65 -6.27 0.52 -10.97
CA THR A 65 -7.15 -0.60 -10.62
C THR A 65 -7.79 -0.41 -9.23
N PHE A 66 -7.07 0.23 -8.31
CA PHE A 66 -7.52 0.52 -6.94
C PHE A 66 -8.12 1.92 -6.78
N ASP A 67 -7.85 2.85 -7.71
CA ASP A 67 -8.44 4.20 -7.75
C ASP A 67 -9.97 4.15 -7.78
N ALA A 68 -10.58 3.10 -8.36
CA ALA A 68 -12.03 2.92 -8.32
C ALA A 68 -12.56 2.74 -6.88
N GLU A 69 -11.81 2.08 -5.99
CA GLU A 69 -12.14 1.96 -4.57
C GLU A 69 -11.88 3.27 -3.79
N LEU A 70 -10.97 4.13 -4.26
CA LEU A 70 -10.66 5.44 -3.65
C LEU A 70 -11.55 6.59 -4.15
N LEU A 71 -12.08 6.52 -5.37
CA LEU A 71 -12.94 7.55 -5.97
C LEU A 71 -14.44 7.34 -5.73
N GLU A 72 -14.90 6.13 -5.37
CA GLU A 72 -16.31 5.91 -5.03
C GLU A 72 -16.74 6.68 -3.75
N GLU A 73 -15.82 7.11 -2.88
CA GLU A 73 -16.16 7.94 -1.70
C GLU A 73 -16.38 9.43 -2.04
N ASP A 74 -15.91 9.94 -3.17
CA ASP A 74 -16.03 11.37 -3.53
C ASP A 74 -17.27 11.68 -4.43
N GLU A 75 -17.99 10.67 -4.93
CA GLU A 75 -19.15 10.87 -5.83
C GLU A 75 -20.52 10.98 -5.11
N ASP A 76 -20.60 10.74 -3.80
CA ASP A 76 -21.88 10.78 -3.04
C ASP A 76 -22.22 12.17 -2.43
N THR A 77 -21.50 13.22 -2.81
CA THR A 77 -21.84 14.60 -2.39
C THR A 77 -22.46 15.40 -3.53
N TYR A 78 -23.71 15.10 -3.89
CA TYR A 78 -24.56 16.01 -4.68
C TYR A 78 -26.00 16.09 -4.17
#